data_AF-N1UTQ0-F1
#
_entry.id   AF-N1UTQ0-F1
#
_cell.length_a   1.000
_cell.length_b   1.000
_cell.length_c   1.000
_cell.angle_alpha   90.00
_cell.angle_beta   90.00
_cell.angle_gamma   90.00
#
_symmetry.space_group_name_H-M   'P 1'
#
loop_
_entity.id
_entity.type
_entity.pdbx_description
1 polymer ?
#
loop_
_entity_poly.entity_id
_entity_poly.type
_entity_poly.pdbx_seq_one_letter_code
_entity_poly.pdbx_strand_id
1 'polypeptide(L)'
;IVDEAQSLEKNVLLTVMSRIGQNSKIVLTHDVAQRDNLRVGRHDGIAAVVETLKGHPLFGHITLTRSERSPIAALVTELLEGAEL
;
A
#
# COMPACT_ATOMS: atom_id res chain seq x y z
N ILE A 1 7.56 8.05 -4.23
CA ILE A 1 6.96 6.71 -3.99
C ILE A 1 6.57 6.68 -2.54
N VAL A 2 5.38 6.17 -2.21
CA VAL A 2 4.93 5.95 -0.83
C VAL A 2 4.70 4.46 -0.72
N ASP A 3 5.40 3.84 0.23
CA ASP A 3 5.26 2.42 0.52
C ASP A 3 4.34 2.19 1.70
N GLU A 4 3.75 0.99 1.76
CA GLU A 4 2.80 0.59 2.79
C GLU A 4 1.66 1.59 3.00
N ALA A 5 1.10 2.11 1.90
CA ALA A 5 0.09 3.17 1.92
C ALA A 5 -1.21 2.77 2.61
N GLN A 6 -1.43 1.47 2.88
CA GLN A 6 -2.52 0.99 3.74
C GLN A 6 -2.40 1.44 5.21
N SER A 7 -1.20 1.85 5.64
CA SER A 7 -0.97 2.44 6.98
C SER A 7 -1.46 3.89 7.10
N LEU A 8 -1.76 4.56 5.97
CA LEU A 8 -2.08 5.98 5.92
C LEU A 8 -3.58 6.25 5.85
N GLU A 9 -3.99 7.30 6.56
CA GLU A 9 -5.34 7.86 6.48
C GLU A 9 -5.58 8.63 5.17
N LYS A 10 -6.84 8.76 4.76
CA LYS A 10 -7.22 9.42 3.50
C LYS A 10 -6.78 10.89 3.42
N ASN A 11 -6.85 11.63 4.52
CA ASN A 11 -6.40 13.03 4.62
C ASN A 11 -4.88 13.18 4.39
N VAL A 12 -4.08 12.23 4.88
CA VAL A 12 -2.63 12.18 4.67
C VAL A 12 -2.33 11.89 3.20
N LEU A 13 -2.99 10.86 2.62
CA LEU A 13 -2.88 10.55 1.19
C LEU A 13 -3.26 11.76 0.32
N LEU A 14 -4.36 12.43 0.64
CA LEU A 14 -4.78 13.66 -0.06
C LEU A 14 -3.72 14.75 0.03
N THR A 15 -3.14 14.98 1.20
CA THR A 15 -2.12 16.00 1.41
C THR A 15 -0.87 15.72 0.57
N VAL A 16 -0.45 14.45 0.48
CA VAL A 16 0.70 14.06 -0.33
C VAL A 16 0.38 14.16 -1.82
N MET A 17 -0.75 13.61 -2.25
CA MET A 17 -1.16 13.57 -3.67
C MET A 17 -1.51 14.96 -4.23
N SER A 18 -1.96 15.91 -3.41
CA SER A 18 -2.26 17.28 -3.86
C SER A 18 -1.00 18.14 -4.03
N ARG A 19 0.16 17.66 -3.58
CA ARG A 19 1.44 18.39 -3.64
C ARG A 19 2.38 17.91 -4.76
N ILE A 20 1.94 17.04 -5.68
CA ILE A 20 2.82 16.61 -6.77
C ILE A 20 3.09 17.78 -7.72
N GLY A 21 4.35 17.96 -8.11
CA GLY A 21 4.74 18.98 -9.08
C GLY A 21 4.39 18.60 -10.52
N GLN A 22 4.47 19.57 -11.42
CA GLN A 22 4.35 19.32 -12.86
C GLN A 22 5.42 18.31 -13.33
N ASN A 23 5.08 17.49 -14.32
CA ASN A 23 5.95 16.42 -14.86
C ASN A 23 6.43 15.40 -13.82
N SER A 24 5.74 15.28 -12.69
CA SER A 24 6.03 14.29 -11.65
C SER A 24 5.01 13.15 -11.65
N LYS A 25 5.40 12.04 -11.03
CA LYS A 25 4.51 10.90 -10.78
C LYS A 25 4.60 10.52 -9.31
N ILE A 26 3.48 10.10 -8.75
CA ILE A 26 3.44 9.42 -7.46
C ILE A 26 3.09 7.95 -7.70
N VAL A 27 3.77 7.07 -6.99
CA VAL A 27 3.48 5.64 -6.95
C VAL A 27 3.19 5.31 -5.50
N LEU A 28 2.04 4.70 -5.26
CA LEU A 28 1.60 4.23 -3.96
C LEU A 28 1.58 2.70 -4.02
N THR A 29 2.38 2.05 -3.19
CA THR A 29 2.33 0.59 -2.99
C THR A 29 1.52 0.30 -1.73
N HIS A 30 0.75 -0.77 -1.77
CA HIS A 30 -0.03 -1.22 -0.61
C HIS A 30 -0.31 -2.72 -0.70
N ASP A 31 -0.52 -3.34 0.45
CA ASP A 31 -1.03 -4.71 0.57
C ASP A 31 -2.47 -4.68 1.14
N VAL A 32 -3.40 -5.34 0.44
CA VAL A 32 -4.81 -5.45 0.87
C VAL A 32 -4.97 -6.39 2.06
N ALA A 33 -4.07 -7.37 2.20
CA ALA A 33 -4.12 -8.39 3.25
C ALA A 33 -3.51 -7.90 4.58
N GLN A 34 -2.50 -7.03 4.54
CA GLN A 34 -1.82 -6.49 5.73
C GLN A 34 -2.53 -5.24 6.30
N ARG A 35 -3.81 -5.38 6.64
CA ARG A 35 -4.55 -4.31 7.33
C ARG A 35 -4.22 -4.34 8.82
N ASP A 36 -3.03 -3.88 9.16
CA ASP A 36 -2.55 -3.86 10.56
C ASP A 36 -3.36 -2.89 11.44
N ASN A 37 -4.05 -1.92 10.82
CA ASN A 37 -4.89 -0.96 11.51
C ASN A 37 -6.39 -1.31 11.37
N LEU A 38 -6.95 -1.93 12.41
CA LEU A 38 -8.40 -1.99 12.68
C LEU A 38 -9.07 -0.59 12.79
N ARG A 39 -8.28 0.50 12.77
CA ARG A 39 -8.72 1.90 12.87
C ARG A 39 -9.13 2.53 11.53
N VAL A 40 -8.70 1.98 10.39
CA VAL A 40 -9.10 2.51 9.07
C VAL A 40 -10.41 1.81 8.68
N GLY A 41 -11.53 2.54 8.82
CA GLY A 41 -12.85 2.03 8.48
C GLY A 41 -12.90 1.43 7.06
N ARG A 42 -13.86 0.55 6.79
CA ARG A 42 -14.07 -0.11 5.48
C ARG A 42 -14.16 0.85 4.27
N HIS A 43 -14.30 2.15 4.51
CA HIS A 43 -14.44 3.21 3.51
C HIS A 43 -13.37 4.32 3.63
N ASP A 44 -12.26 4.05 4.31
CA ASP A 44 -11.19 5.03 4.55
C ASP A 44 -9.83 4.53 4.01
N GLY A 45 -8.85 5.44 3.94
CA GLY A 45 -7.48 5.17 3.49
C GLY A 45 -7.34 4.86 1.99
N ILE A 46 -6.36 4.03 1.64
CA ILE A 46 -5.97 3.77 0.24
C ILE A 46 -7.08 3.13 -0.60
N ALA A 47 -7.90 2.26 0.00
CA ALA A 47 -9.01 1.60 -0.72
C ALA A 47 -10.04 2.61 -1.25
N ALA A 48 -10.36 3.63 -0.46
CA ALA A 48 -11.28 4.69 -0.88
C ALA A 48 -10.68 5.54 -2.01
N VAL A 49 -9.37 5.80 -1.97
CA VAL A 49 -8.66 6.52 -3.04
C VAL A 49 -8.70 5.74 -4.34
N VAL A 50 -8.39 4.43 -4.30
CA VAL A 50 -8.42 3.55 -5.49
C VAL A 50 -9.80 3.53 -6.12
N GLU A 51 -10.86 3.35 -5.33
CA GLU A 51 -12.23 3.32 -5.85
C GLU A 51 -12.67 4.68 -6.41
N THR A 52 -12.31 5.78 -5.73
CA THR A 52 -12.68 7.14 -6.17
C THR A 52 -12.00 7.53 -7.49
N LEU A 53 -10.74 7.11 -7.70
CA LEU A 53 -9.96 7.50 -8.87
C LEU A 53 -10.07 6.50 -10.03
N LYS A 54 -10.76 5.38 -9.83
CA LYS A 54 -10.92 4.33 -10.83
C LYS A 54 -11.51 4.88 -12.13
N GLY A 55 -10.85 4.58 -13.24
CA GLY A 55 -11.26 5.05 -14.57
C GLY A 55 -10.83 6.48 -14.92
N HIS A 56 -10.21 7.23 -14.00
CA HIS A 56 -9.67 8.54 -14.30
C HIS A 56 -8.42 8.42 -15.20
N PRO A 57 -8.27 9.22 -16.28
CA PRO A 57 -7.17 9.07 -17.24
C PRO A 57 -5.77 9.30 -16.66
N LEU A 58 -5.68 10.00 -15.53
CA LEU A 58 -4.42 10.24 -14.80
C LEU A 58 -4.13 9.22 -13.70
N PHE A 59 -5.00 8.21 -13.51
CA PHE A 59 -4.87 7.20 -12.48
C PHE A 59 -4.70 5.82 -13.10
N GLY A 60 -3.76 5.05 -12.55
CA GLY A 60 -3.56 3.65 -12.89
C GLY A 60 -3.49 2.84 -11.60
N HIS A 61 -4.14 1.68 -11.59
CA HIS A 61 -4.07 0.72 -10.50
C HIS A 61 -3.60 -0.62 -11.06
N ILE A 62 -2.53 -1.15 -10.50
CA ILE A 62 -1.93 -2.42 -10.92
C ILE A 62 -1.94 -3.34 -9.71
N THR A 63 -2.58 -4.51 -9.86
CA THR A 63 -2.53 -5.57 -8.86
C THR A 63 -1.44 -6.56 -9.22
N LEU A 64 -0.44 -6.70 -8.34
CA LEU A 64 0.58 -7.73 -8.46
C LEU A 64 0.03 -9.04 -7.89
N THR A 65 0.07 -10.11 -8.67
CA THR A 65 -0.53 -11.42 -8.29
C THR A 65 0.49 -12.48 -7.92
N ARG A 66 1.79 -12.21 -8.16
CA ARG A 66 2.89 -13.12 -7.87
C ARG A 66 3.80 -12.49 -6.83
N SER A 67 4.05 -13.22 -5.75
CA SER A 67 5.04 -12.86 -4.73
C SER A 67 6.37 -13.52 -5.07
N GLU A 68 7.46 -12.78 -4.87
CA GLU A 68 8.83 -13.29 -4.94
C GLU A 68 9.46 -13.08 -3.56
N ARG A 69 10.07 -14.12 -3.00
CA ARG A 69 10.75 -14.07 -1.70
C ARG A 69 12.18 -14.56 -1.87
N SER A 70 13.14 -13.76 -1.43
CA SER A 70 14.55 -14.17 -1.47
C SER A 70 14.82 -15.32 -0.50
N PRO A 71 15.84 -16.16 -0.75
CA PRO A 71 16.24 -17.20 0.21
C PRO A 71 16.55 -16.64 1.61
N ILE A 72 17.10 -15.42 1.67
CA ILE A 72 17.36 -14.73 2.94
C ILE A 72 16.07 -14.39 3.67
N ALA A 73 15.07 -13.83 2.97
CA ALA A 73 13.78 -13.50 3.57
C ALA A 73 13.06 -14.76 4.08
N ALA A 74 13.12 -15.87 3.34
CA ALA A 74 12.60 -17.16 3.80
C ALA A 74 13.31 -17.65 5.07
N LEU A 75 14.65 -17.61 5.10
CA LEU A 75 15.46 -17.98 6.26
C LEU A 75 15.12 -17.13 7.50
N VAL A 76 14.99 -15.81 7.34
CA VAL A 76 14.64 -14.91 8.45
C VAL A 76 13.26 -15.21 9.00
N THR A 77 12.26 -15.43 8.14
CA THR A 77 10.92 -15.87 8.55
C THR A 77 11.00 -17.17 9.34
N GLU A 78 11.70 -18.19 8.83
CA GLU A 78 11.85 -19.49 9.51
C GLU A 78 12.48 -19.35 10.91
N LEU A 79 13.56 -18.59 11.03
CA LEU A 79 14.30 -18.43 12.28
C LEU A 79 13.57 -17.57 13.33
N LEU A 80 12.81 -16.56 12.89
CA LEU A 80 12.17 -15.60 13.80
C LEU A 80 10.70 -15.91 14.11
N GLU A 81 9.95 -16.50 13.18
CA GLU A 81 8.57 -16.96 13.44
C GLU A 81 8.54 -18.37 14.04
N GLY A 82 9.56 -19.20 13.78
CA GLY A 82 9.67 -20.57 14.31
C GLY A 82 10.24 -20.67 15.74
N ALA A 83 10.55 -19.54 16.39
CA ALA A 83 11.16 -19.49 17.72
C ALA A 83 10.15 -19.40 18.88
N GLU A 84 8.90 -19.82 18.68
CA GLU A 84 7.95 -20.09 19.77
C GLU A 84 7.93 -21.61 20.07
N LEU A 85 8.84 -22.05 20.94
CA LEU A 85 8.75 -23.31 21.71
C LEU A 85 9.07 -23.04 23.18
#